data_AF-A0A2Z7B950-F1
#
_entry.id   AF-A0A2Z7B950-F1
#
_cell.length_a   1.000
_cell.length_b   1.000
_cell.length_c   1.000
_cell.angle_alpha   90.00
_cell.angle_beta   90.00
_cell.angle_gamma   90.00
#
_symmetry.space_group_name_H-M   'P 1'
#
loop_
_entity.id
_entity.type
_entity.pdbx_description
1 polymer ?
#
loop_
_entity_poly.entity_id
_entity_poly.type
_entity_poly.pdbx_seq_one_letter_code
_entity_poly.pdbx_strand_id
1 'polypeptide(L)'
;MPPRRRGRGRGQILEESEGQTEGDQRIFPSRGRGRHAEDEVDKLADRVNDMELVMARFQRMNPQVFNGDESSADADSWLQHVTGLFNRVQYDDELKLSLATFQLRKSAERWWRGASRTLEETGVVRPRAHNR
;
A
#
# COMPACT_ATOMS: atom_id res chain seq x y z
N MET A 1 50.08 13.55 69.83
CA MET A 1 49.47 14.90 69.88
C MET A 1 48.58 15.10 68.65
N PRO A 2 47.25 15.34 68.79
CA PRO A 2 46.35 15.72 67.68
C PRO A 2 46.03 17.23 67.67
N PRO A 3 45.61 17.78 66.53
CA PRO A 3 44.40 18.63 66.50
C PRO A 3 43.59 18.41 65.20
N ARG A 4 42.35 18.87 64.97
CA ARG A 4 41.21 19.34 65.77
C ARG A 4 39.99 19.34 64.82
N ARG A 5 38.81 19.08 65.37
CA ARG A 5 37.45 19.09 64.78
C ARG A 5 37.07 20.40 64.07
N ARG A 6 36.19 20.29 63.06
CA ARG A 6 34.95 21.10 62.88
C ARG A 6 34.10 20.45 61.76
N GLY A 7 33.07 19.65 62.05
CA GLY A 7 31.64 20.05 62.20
C GLY A 7 30.89 19.89 60.86
N ARG A 8 29.64 19.42 60.71
CA ARG A 8 28.51 19.31 61.64
C ARG A 8 27.28 18.70 60.90
N GLY A 9 26.58 17.76 61.57
CA GLY A 9 25.14 17.37 61.45
C GLY A 9 24.73 16.50 60.24
N ARG A 10 24.20 15.27 60.34
CA ARG A 10 23.32 14.55 61.29
C ARG A 10 21.91 15.13 61.39
N GLY A 11 21.00 14.53 60.62
CA GLY A 11 19.56 14.49 60.86
C GLY A 11 19.01 13.19 60.25
N GLN A 12 18.64 12.24 61.12
CA GLN A 12 17.76 11.13 60.79
C GLN A 12 16.34 11.59 61.16
N ILE A 13 15.36 11.37 60.29
CA ILE A 13 13.94 11.32 60.68
C ILE A 13 13.31 10.16 59.89
N LEU A 14 12.92 9.13 60.64
CA LEU A 14 11.84 8.20 60.34
C LEU A 14 10.61 8.74 61.08
N GLU A 15 9.42 8.66 60.47
CA GLU A 15 8.03 8.68 61.02
C GLU A 15 7.10 9.08 59.85
N GLU A 16 6.41 8.13 59.22
CA GLU A 16 5.00 7.74 59.46
C GLU A 16 3.96 8.80 59.05
N SER A 17 3.23 8.56 57.94
CA SER A 17 1.79 8.81 57.85
C SER A 17 1.24 8.41 56.49
N GLU A 18 0.20 7.59 56.54
CA GLU A 18 -0.59 7.11 55.42
C GLU A 18 -1.36 8.26 54.76
N GLY A 19 -1.35 8.28 53.44
CA GLY A 19 -2.19 9.14 52.61
C GLY A 19 -2.44 8.44 51.29
N GLN A 20 -3.46 7.60 51.25
CA GLN A 20 -4.09 7.17 50.01
C GLN A 20 -4.58 8.42 49.26
N THR A 21 -3.96 8.75 48.13
CA THR A 21 -4.66 9.42 47.04
C THR A 21 -4.27 8.77 45.73
N GLU A 22 -5.30 8.20 45.12
CA GLU A 22 -5.31 7.55 43.83
C GLU A 22 -4.83 8.49 42.72
N GLY A 23 -4.24 7.89 41.69
CA GLY A 23 -4.24 8.49 40.36
C GLY A 23 -2.91 9.09 39.94
N ASP A 24 -1.93 8.23 39.64
CA ASP A 24 -1.14 8.48 38.42
C ASP A 24 -0.52 7.19 37.88
N GLN A 25 -1.37 6.18 37.62
CA GLN A 25 -1.02 5.17 36.62
C GLN A 25 -1.08 5.85 35.25
N ARG A 26 -0.05 6.63 34.87
CA ARG A 26 0.15 7.03 33.47
C ARG A 26 0.64 5.83 32.67
N ILE A 27 -0.25 4.86 32.52
CA ILE A 27 -0.24 3.95 31.39
C ILE A 27 -0.60 4.84 30.21
N PHE A 28 0.40 5.43 29.56
CA PHE A 28 0.21 6.03 28.25
C PHE A 28 -0.17 4.89 27.30
N PRO A 29 -1.43 4.76 26.83
CA PRO A 29 -1.77 3.75 25.85
C PRO A 29 -1.49 4.37 24.49
N SER A 30 -0.23 4.39 24.07
CA SER A 30 0.13 4.91 22.75
C SER A 30 1.45 4.30 22.25
N ARG A 31 1.52 2.97 22.15
CA ARG A 31 2.62 2.29 21.44
C ARG A 31 2.19 1.16 20.51
N GLY A 32 0.89 1.05 20.23
CA GLY A 32 0.35 0.07 19.28
C GLY A 32 0.04 0.62 17.88
N ARG A 33 -0.10 1.94 17.73
CA ARG A 33 -0.60 2.55 16.48
C ARG A 33 0.51 2.91 15.47
N GLY A 34 1.73 3.17 15.94
CA GLY A 34 2.87 3.49 15.06
C GLY A 34 3.36 2.27 14.28
N ARG A 35 3.61 1.14 14.96
CA ARG A 35 4.17 -0.05 14.30
C ARG A 35 3.28 -0.62 13.19
N HIS A 36 1.95 -0.61 13.38
CA HIS A 36 1.02 -1.11 12.36
C HIS A 36 0.99 -0.25 11.10
N ALA A 37 1.12 1.08 11.23
CA ALA A 37 1.17 1.97 10.08
C ALA A 37 2.49 1.85 9.32
N GLU A 38 3.61 1.71 10.04
CA GLU A 38 4.94 1.49 9.44
C GLU A 38 5.02 0.13 8.71
N ASP A 39 4.47 -0.94 9.31
CA ASP A 39 4.42 -2.27 8.70
C ASP A 39 3.49 -2.31 7.45
N GLU A 40 2.49 -1.42 7.37
CA GLU A 40 1.61 -1.28 6.19
C GLU A 40 2.30 -0.55 5.04
N VAL A 41 3.09 0.50 5.32
CA VAL A 41 3.83 1.22 4.26
C VAL A 41 4.96 0.39 3.68
N ASP A 42 5.63 -0.44 4.49
CA ASP A 42 6.69 -1.36 4.02
C ASP A 42 6.13 -2.40 3.04
N LYS A 43 5.01 -3.03 3.39
CA LYS A 43 4.30 -3.98 2.50
C LYS A 43 3.78 -3.31 1.22
N LEU A 44 3.36 -2.04 1.30
CA LEU A 44 2.96 -1.30 0.12
C LEU A 44 4.17 -1.00 -0.77
N ALA A 45 5.30 -0.64 -0.19
CA ALA A 45 6.55 -0.41 -0.90
C ALA A 45 7.01 -1.68 -1.65
N ASP A 46 6.93 -2.85 -1.00
CA ASP A 46 7.23 -4.14 -1.65
C ASP A 46 6.32 -4.40 -2.87
N ARG A 47 5.01 -4.19 -2.72
CA ARG A 47 4.05 -4.36 -3.82
C ARG A 47 4.27 -3.38 -4.97
N VAL A 48 4.63 -2.13 -4.66
CA VAL A 48 4.94 -1.13 -5.68
C VAL A 48 6.22 -1.50 -6.41
N ASN A 49 7.26 -1.92 -5.69
CA ASN A 49 8.51 -2.41 -6.28
C ASN A 49 8.28 -3.63 -7.17
N ASP A 50 7.43 -4.57 -6.75
CA ASP A 50 7.03 -5.73 -7.57
C ASP A 50 6.34 -5.30 -8.86
N MET A 51 5.44 -4.31 -8.78
CA MET A 51 4.74 -3.80 -9.96
C MET A 51 5.68 -3.02 -10.89
N GLU A 52 6.62 -2.25 -10.36
CA GLU A 52 7.67 -1.59 -11.15
C GLU A 52 8.52 -2.61 -11.91
N LEU A 53 8.88 -3.72 -11.27
CA LEU A 53 9.60 -4.81 -11.92
C LEU A 53 8.79 -5.45 -13.06
N VAL A 54 7.49 -5.71 -12.82
CA VAL A 54 6.56 -6.22 -13.84
C VAL A 54 6.48 -5.26 -15.03
N MET A 55 6.32 -3.96 -14.76
CA MET A 55 6.25 -2.92 -15.79
C MET A 55 7.55 -2.82 -16.58
N ALA A 56 8.69 -2.79 -15.91
CA ALA A 56 10.00 -2.74 -16.56
C ALA A 56 10.21 -3.97 -17.46
N ARG A 57 9.87 -5.17 -16.97
CA ARG A 57 9.95 -6.39 -17.79
C ARG A 57 9.02 -6.32 -19.00
N PHE A 58 7.79 -5.85 -18.82
CA PHE A 58 6.83 -5.72 -19.91
C PHE A 58 7.32 -4.75 -20.98
N GLN A 59 7.78 -3.54 -20.60
CA GLN A 59 8.32 -2.55 -21.54
C GLN A 59 9.57 -3.05 -22.27
N ARG A 60 10.43 -3.84 -21.60
CA ARG A 60 11.60 -4.48 -22.23
C ARG A 60 11.23 -5.47 -23.34
N MET A 61 10.01 -6.02 -23.33
CA MET A 61 9.51 -6.87 -24.41
C MET A 61 8.97 -6.07 -25.61
N ASN A 62 9.03 -4.74 -25.56
CA ASN A 62 8.59 -3.81 -26.59
C ASN A 62 7.13 -4.05 -27.06
N PRO A 63 6.15 -3.93 -26.14
CA PRO A 63 4.75 -4.15 -26.45
C PRO A 63 4.24 -3.10 -27.43
N GLN A 64 3.48 -3.54 -28.43
CA GLN A 64 2.83 -2.65 -29.39
C GLN A 64 1.78 -1.75 -28.72
N VAL A 65 1.66 -0.52 -29.21
CA VAL A 65 0.67 0.47 -28.78
C VAL A 65 -0.56 0.39 -29.68
N PHE A 66 -1.75 0.61 -29.12
CA PHE A 66 -3.01 0.61 -29.85
C PHE A 66 -3.75 1.94 -29.69
N ASN A 67 -4.03 2.62 -30.80
CA ASN A 67 -4.58 3.98 -30.84
C ASN A 67 -6.12 4.00 -30.96
N GLY A 68 -6.71 2.92 -31.43
CA GLY A 68 -8.13 2.76 -31.73
C GLY A 68 -8.55 3.27 -33.11
N ASP A 69 -7.61 3.56 -34.01
CA ASP A 69 -7.85 3.88 -35.42
C ASP A 69 -7.37 2.77 -36.37
N GLU A 70 -6.85 1.68 -35.80
CA GLU A 70 -6.40 0.48 -36.50
C GLU A 70 -7.57 -0.27 -37.18
N SER A 71 -7.27 -0.94 -38.29
CA SER A 71 -8.24 -1.84 -38.94
C SER A 71 -8.53 -3.06 -38.06
N SER A 72 -9.60 -3.81 -38.37
CA SER A 72 -9.90 -5.06 -37.64
C SER A 72 -8.72 -6.05 -37.66
N ALA A 73 -8.02 -6.16 -38.80
CA ALA A 73 -6.88 -7.06 -38.93
C ALA A 73 -5.68 -6.59 -38.09
N ASP A 74 -5.45 -5.28 -38.03
CA ASP A 74 -4.39 -4.70 -37.22
C ASP A 74 -4.69 -4.81 -35.72
N ALA A 75 -5.96 -4.67 -35.33
CA ALA A 75 -6.42 -4.91 -33.96
C ALA A 75 -6.22 -6.37 -33.53
N ASP A 76 -6.54 -7.33 -34.40
CA ASP A 76 -6.28 -8.76 -34.16
C ASP A 76 -4.78 -9.04 -34.04
N SER A 77 -3.97 -8.45 -34.91
CA SER A 77 -2.50 -8.55 -34.86
C SER A 77 -1.94 -7.99 -33.55
N TRP A 78 -2.45 -6.83 -33.10
CA TRP A 78 -2.08 -6.23 -31.83
C TRP A 78 -2.43 -7.14 -30.64
N LEU A 79 -3.65 -7.69 -30.62
CA LEU A 79 -4.08 -8.62 -29.58
C LEU A 79 -3.19 -9.86 -29.55
N GLN A 80 -2.95 -10.50 -30.69
CA GLN A 80 -2.08 -11.68 -30.79
C GLN A 80 -0.65 -11.38 -30.30
N HIS A 81 -0.12 -10.21 -30.64
CA HIS A 81 1.20 -9.79 -30.18
C HIS A 81 1.24 -9.66 -28.65
N VAL A 82 0.30 -8.91 -28.06
CA VAL A 82 0.25 -8.67 -26.61
C VAL A 82 -0.02 -9.96 -25.83
N THR A 83 -0.92 -10.83 -26.30
CA THR A 83 -1.16 -12.16 -25.73
C THR A 83 0.09 -13.04 -25.81
N GLY A 84 0.84 -12.97 -26.91
CA GLY A 84 2.11 -13.66 -27.08
C GLY A 84 3.17 -13.25 -26.05
N LEU A 85 3.17 -11.98 -25.63
CA LEU A 85 4.04 -11.49 -24.56
C LEU A 85 3.63 -12.06 -23.20
N PHE A 86 2.33 -12.10 -22.89
CA PHE A 86 1.83 -12.58 -21.61
C PHE A 86 2.02 -14.09 -21.41
N ASN A 87 1.88 -14.89 -22.47
CA ASN A 87 2.04 -16.36 -22.39
C ASN A 87 3.45 -16.79 -21.93
N ARG A 88 4.47 -15.94 -22.14
CA ARG A 88 5.85 -16.21 -21.71
C ARG A 88 6.06 -16.02 -20.21
N VAL A 89 5.14 -15.32 -19.54
CA VAL A 89 5.35 -14.83 -18.18
C VAL A 89 4.30 -15.34 -17.18
N GLN A 90 3.24 -16.00 -17.64
CA GLN A 90 2.16 -16.54 -16.80
C GLN A 90 1.57 -15.49 -15.83
N TYR A 91 1.37 -14.26 -16.32
CA TYR A 91 0.65 -13.24 -15.55
C TYR A 91 -0.79 -13.68 -15.27
N ASP A 92 -1.35 -13.27 -14.14
CA ASP A 92 -2.78 -13.38 -13.87
C ASP A 92 -3.58 -12.42 -14.77
N ASP A 93 -4.90 -12.62 -14.82
CA ASP A 93 -5.75 -11.87 -15.75
C ASP A 93 -5.92 -10.40 -15.35
N GLU A 94 -5.81 -10.05 -14.07
CA GLU A 94 -5.85 -8.67 -13.59
C GLU A 94 -4.60 -7.90 -14.06
N LEU A 95 -3.43 -8.51 -13.93
CA LEU A 95 -2.16 -7.96 -14.36
C LEU A 95 -2.09 -7.84 -15.88
N LYS A 96 -2.57 -8.87 -16.62
CA LYS A 96 -2.69 -8.81 -18.09
C LYS A 96 -3.57 -7.65 -18.53
N LEU A 97 -4.74 -7.48 -17.90
CA LEU A 97 -5.64 -6.39 -18.21
C LEU A 97 -5.01 -5.03 -17.92
N SER A 98 -4.34 -4.89 -16.76
CA SER A 98 -3.62 -3.66 -16.40
C SER A 98 -2.53 -3.31 -17.43
N LEU A 99 -1.71 -4.29 -17.83
CA LEU A 99 -0.64 -4.11 -18.80
C LEU A 99 -1.16 -3.82 -20.21
N ALA A 100 -2.20 -4.52 -20.67
CA ALA A 100 -2.80 -4.30 -21.99
C ALA A 100 -3.45 -2.92 -22.09
N THR A 101 -4.16 -2.51 -21.03
CA THR A 101 -4.82 -1.19 -20.98
C THR A 101 -3.81 -0.06 -20.90
N PHE A 102 -2.63 -0.30 -20.32
CA PHE A 102 -1.51 0.63 -20.34
C PHE A 102 -0.97 0.90 -21.75
N GLN A 103 -1.23 0.03 -22.74
CA GLN A 103 -0.80 0.21 -24.13
C GLN A 103 -1.83 0.94 -25.00
N LEU A 104 -3.02 1.22 -24.48
CA LEU A 104 -4.04 1.98 -25.19
C LEU A 104 -3.68 3.46 -25.24
N ARG A 105 -3.88 4.11 -26.39
CA ARG A 105 -3.66 5.54 -26.59
C ARG A 105 -4.84 6.15 -27.35
N LYS A 106 -4.88 7.48 -27.42
CA LYS A 106 -5.83 8.27 -28.23
C LYS A 106 -7.30 7.85 -28.05
N SER A 107 -7.90 7.24 -29.07
CA SER A 107 -9.32 6.88 -29.11
C SER A 107 -9.59 5.64 -28.27
N ALA A 108 -8.69 4.65 -28.30
CA ALA A 108 -8.79 3.45 -27.49
C ALA A 108 -8.72 3.76 -25.98
N GLU A 109 -7.82 4.65 -25.57
CA GLU A 109 -7.73 5.07 -24.16
C GLU A 109 -9.00 5.78 -23.69
N ARG A 110 -9.54 6.70 -24.52
CA ARG A 110 -10.80 7.41 -24.21
C ARG A 110 -11.97 6.45 -24.08
N TRP A 111 -12.07 5.47 -24.98
CA TRP A 111 -13.08 4.42 -24.91
C TRP A 111 -12.94 3.60 -23.63
N TRP A 112 -11.73 3.13 -23.30
CA TRP A 112 -11.47 2.33 -22.11
C TRP A 112 -11.86 3.08 -20.83
N ARG A 113 -11.48 4.36 -20.69
CA ARG A 113 -11.90 5.19 -19.54
C ARG A 113 -13.41 5.29 -19.39
N GLY A 114 -14.16 5.30 -20.49
CA GLY A 114 -15.63 5.26 -20.47
C GLY A 114 -16.15 3.89 -20.03
N ALA A 115 -15.65 2.82 -20.66
CA ALA A 115 -16.05 1.45 -20.38
C ALA A 115 -15.76 1.03 -18.93
N SER A 116 -14.59 1.37 -18.38
CA SER A 116 -14.23 1.06 -16.99
C SER A 116 -15.18 1.70 -16.00
N ARG A 117 -15.58 2.97 -16.20
CA ARG A 117 -16.57 3.63 -15.33
C ARG A 117 -17.91 2.91 -15.36
N THR A 118 -18.39 2.51 -16.54
CA THR A 118 -19.64 1.77 -16.65
C THR A 118 -19.57 0.38 -16.00
N LEU A 119 -18.39 -0.27 -16.05
CA LEU A 119 -18.16 -1.57 -15.41
C LEU A 119 -18.19 -1.45 -13.88
N GLU A 120 -17.65 -0.36 -13.34
CA GLU A 120 -17.70 -0.06 -11.90
C GLU A 120 -19.13 0.29 -11.43
N GLU A 121 -19.89 1.03 -12.26
CA GLU A 121 -21.27 1.43 -11.95
C GLU A 121 -22.29 0.28 -12.04
N THR A 122 -22.06 -0.70 -12.93
CA THR A 122 -22.98 -1.83 -13.14
C THR A 122 -22.83 -2.96 -12.12
N GLY A 123 -21.88 -2.88 -11.18
CA GLY A 123 -21.96 -3.59 -9.91
C GLY A 123 -21.89 -5.12 -9.98
N VAL A 124 -21.01 -5.70 -10.78
CA VAL A 124 -20.73 -7.16 -10.73
C VAL A 124 -20.01 -7.57 -9.43
N VAL A 125 -19.55 -6.63 -8.59
CA VAL A 125 -18.87 -6.92 -7.30
C VAL A 125 -19.40 -6.08 -6.14
N ARG A 126 -20.73 -6.00 -5.93
CA ARG A 126 -21.27 -5.69 -4.59
C ARG A 126 -22.61 -6.39 -4.36
N PRO A 127 -22.70 -7.39 -3.44
CA PRO A 127 -23.99 -7.75 -2.90
C PRO A 127 -24.51 -6.55 -2.11
N ARG A 128 -25.58 -5.93 -2.61
CA ARG A 128 -26.37 -4.96 -1.86
C ARG A 128 -26.90 -5.66 -0.61
N ALA A 129 -26.22 -5.52 0.52
CA ALA A 129 -26.84 -5.72 1.81
C ALA A 129 -27.93 -4.64 1.96
N HIS A 130 -29.19 -5.01 1.75
CA HIS A 130 -30.33 -4.22 2.20
C HIS A 130 -30.76 -4.77 3.55
N ASN A 131 -30.45 -3.97 4.56
CA ASN A 131 -30.91 -4.08 5.93
C ASN A 131 -32.44 -3.97 5.94
N ARG A 132 -33.14 -4.98 6.48
CA ARG A 132 -34.43 -4.79 7.15
C ARG A 132 -34.64 -5.88 8.19
#